data_AF-A0A9D3V4B9-F1
#
_entry.id   AF-A0A9D3V4B9-F1
#
_cell.length_a   1.000
_cell.length_b   1.000
_cell.length_c   1.000
_cell.angle_alpha   90.00
_cell.angle_beta   90.00
_cell.angle_gamma   90.00
#
_symmetry.space_group_name_H-M   'P 1'
#
loop_
_entity.id
_entity.type
_entity.pdbx_description
1 polymer ?
#
loop_
_entity_poly.entity_id
_entity_poly.type
_entity_poly.pdbx_seq_one_letter_code
_entity_poly.pdbx_strand_id
1 'polypeptide(L)'
;MVLIEPHYADEQQEQKATNATLTSSETTPASAASSNVNGEDAASDGFETASERDVDDEEEEHHVNNQQPSEQKAFDSYQDALNDEQLKEKALAQANDAKMEGNKLFGNGQFEEALLQYEIALQITAEMPTAVEFRSVCHSNRAACFLKQGKYEDTIKECTKALDLNPSYIKALVRRGEAHEKLQNFEEAIADMKKILEFDPSNNQAVKTIRRLEPLAAEKREKLKEEMMAKLKELGNSVLGKFGMSVDNFKAVKDPNTGSYSISFQR
;
A
#
# COMPACT_ATOMS: atom_id res chain seq x y z
N MET A 1 -25.53 1.06 -55.65
CA MET A 1 -25.62 2.48 -56.03
C MET A 1 -25.60 3.27 -54.72
N VAL A 2 -24.46 3.29 -54.02
CA VAL A 2 -23.41 4.33 -54.07
C VAL A 2 -24.01 5.73 -53.96
N LEU A 3 -23.88 6.35 -52.78
CA LEU A 3 -23.57 7.77 -52.65
C LEU A 3 -22.70 7.95 -51.40
N ILE A 4 -21.48 8.36 -51.68
CA ILE A 4 -20.37 8.71 -50.78
C ILE A 4 -20.49 10.21 -50.48
N GLU A 5 -20.39 10.58 -49.20
CA GLU A 5 -19.73 11.73 -48.54
C GLU A 5 -19.51 13.09 -49.28
N PRO A 6 -19.36 14.26 -48.59
CA PRO A 6 -18.27 14.43 -47.60
C PRO A 6 -18.35 15.55 -46.52
N HIS A 7 -17.33 15.49 -45.65
CA HIS A 7 -16.51 16.59 -45.09
C HIS A 7 -17.12 17.58 -44.07
N TYR A 8 -16.54 17.58 -42.86
CA TYR A 8 -16.08 18.82 -42.20
C TYR A 8 -14.77 18.57 -41.46
N ALA A 9 -13.79 19.43 -41.73
CA ALA A 9 -12.47 19.52 -41.12
C ALA A 9 -12.43 20.72 -40.14
N ASP A 10 -11.23 20.98 -39.61
CA ASP A 10 -10.77 22.09 -38.74
C ASP A 10 -10.81 21.81 -37.23
N GLU A 11 -9.78 22.12 -36.42
CA GLU A 11 -8.62 22.98 -36.62
C GLU A 11 -7.52 22.65 -35.59
N GLN A 12 -6.26 22.82 -35.97
CA GLN A 12 -5.08 22.82 -35.10
C GLN A 12 -4.95 24.18 -34.38
N GLN A 13 -4.36 24.20 -33.19
CA GLN A 13 -3.58 25.37 -32.77
C GLN A 13 -2.39 25.01 -31.87
N GLU A 14 -1.25 25.52 -32.30
CA GLU A 14 0.11 25.30 -31.82
C GLU A 14 0.55 26.49 -30.92
N GLN A 15 1.30 26.13 -29.88
CA GLN A 15 2.30 26.85 -29.08
C GLN A 15 2.41 28.39 -29.14
N LYS A 16 2.63 28.99 -27.95
CA LYS A 16 3.65 30.03 -27.76
C LYS A 16 4.17 30.09 -26.32
N ALA A 17 5.48 29.89 -26.20
CA ALA A 17 6.29 30.14 -25.01
C ALA A 17 6.66 31.63 -24.89
N THR A 18 6.82 32.11 -23.65
CA THR A 18 7.66 33.25 -23.16
C THR A 18 7.49 33.24 -21.62
N ASN A 19 8.42 33.58 -20.72
CA ASN A 19 9.78 34.09 -20.76
C ASN A 19 10.38 34.01 -19.33
N ALA A 20 11.70 34.18 -19.25
CA ALA A 20 12.46 34.88 -18.21
C ALA A 20 13.03 34.14 -16.99
N THR A 21 14.35 34.25 -16.93
CA THR A 21 15.34 33.83 -15.95
C THR A 21 15.62 34.92 -14.91
N LEU A 22 16.25 34.51 -13.80
CA LEU A 22 17.07 35.28 -12.84
C LEU A 22 16.33 36.02 -11.70
N THR A 23 16.57 35.60 -10.46
CA THR A 23 17.55 36.26 -9.59
C THR A 23 17.80 35.47 -8.30
N SER A 24 19.07 35.31 -7.97
CA SER A 24 19.64 34.77 -6.74
C SER A 24 19.72 35.85 -5.65
N SER A 25 19.57 35.46 -4.38
CA SER A 25 20.34 36.08 -3.29
C SER A 25 20.53 35.11 -2.12
N GLU A 26 21.76 35.13 -1.62
CA GLU A 26 22.37 34.30 -0.59
C GLU A 26 21.95 34.72 0.84
N THR A 27 22.17 33.81 1.79
CA THR A 27 22.96 33.95 3.04
C THR A 27 22.31 33.35 4.29
N THR A 28 23.17 32.60 4.99
CA THR A 28 23.06 31.81 6.23
C THR A 28 23.30 32.70 7.47
N PRO A 29 23.58 32.20 8.70
CA PRO A 29 22.95 31.17 9.55
C PRO A 29 22.74 31.68 11.02
N ALA A 30 22.38 30.74 11.92
CA ALA A 30 22.74 30.67 13.35
C ALA A 30 21.61 30.83 14.39
N SER A 31 21.52 29.84 15.30
CA SER A 31 21.00 29.91 16.67
C SER A 31 21.14 28.51 17.28
N ALA A 32 22.20 28.18 18.01
CA ALA A 32 22.44 28.50 19.42
C ALA A 32 21.85 27.45 20.39
N ALA A 33 22.67 27.17 21.40
CA ALA A 33 22.65 26.08 22.36
C ALA A 33 21.49 26.07 23.35
N SER A 34 21.27 24.91 23.99
CA SER A 34 20.81 24.84 25.37
C SER A 34 21.46 23.63 26.07
N SER A 35 22.30 23.96 27.04
CA SER A 35 22.72 23.16 28.18
C SER A 35 21.54 22.65 29.00
N ASN A 36 21.67 21.49 29.66
CA ASN A 36 21.49 21.44 31.12
C ASN A 36 22.12 20.21 31.76
N VAL A 37 22.65 20.48 32.95
CA VAL A 37 23.47 19.66 33.84
C VAL A 37 22.62 19.24 35.05
N ASN A 38 23.14 18.30 35.85
CA ASN A 38 22.83 17.93 37.26
C ASN A 38 22.42 16.45 37.33
N GLY A 39 22.92 15.62 38.23
CA GLY A 39 23.79 15.74 39.41
C GLY A 39 23.76 14.34 40.05
N GLU A 40 24.90 13.73 40.34
CA GLU A 40 25.52 13.65 41.67
C GLU A 40 25.05 12.45 42.51
N ASP A 41 26.02 11.98 43.31
CA ASP A 41 25.97 11.04 44.44
C ASP A 41 26.04 9.52 44.17
N ALA A 42 26.77 8.70 44.93
CA ALA A 42 27.89 8.82 45.87
C ALA A 42 28.15 7.41 46.44
N ALA A 43 29.42 7.02 46.61
CA ALA A 43 29.97 6.10 47.63
C ALA A 43 29.39 4.64 47.69
N SER A 44 29.99 3.61 48.28
CA SER A 44 31.15 3.38 49.13
C SER A 44 31.34 1.86 49.24
N ASP A 45 32.53 1.45 49.70
CA ASP A 45 32.86 0.18 50.38
C ASP A 45 32.94 -1.10 49.51
N GLY A 46 34.05 -1.85 49.44
CA GLY A 46 35.15 -2.00 50.38
C GLY A 46 35.04 -3.35 51.09
N PHE A 47 35.70 -4.38 50.57
CA PHE A 47 36.22 -5.46 51.41
C PHE A 47 37.38 -6.21 50.75
N GLU A 48 38.50 -6.21 51.45
CA GLU A 48 39.72 -7.00 51.21
C GLU A 48 39.47 -8.49 51.50
N THR A 49 40.27 -9.39 50.93
CA THR A 49 41.10 -10.34 51.69
C THR A 49 41.87 -11.28 50.76
N ALA A 50 43.12 -11.51 51.16
CA ALA A 50 44.22 -12.10 50.42
C ALA A 50 44.37 -13.61 50.65
N SER A 51 45.05 -14.29 49.71
CA SER A 51 46.14 -15.26 49.94
C SER A 51 46.62 -15.77 48.57
N GLU A 52 47.84 -15.44 48.10
CA GLU A 52 49.09 -16.21 48.26
C GLU A 52 49.00 -17.59 47.57
N ARG A 53 49.85 -18.11 46.68
CA ARG A 53 51.14 -17.84 45.99
C ARG A 53 51.07 -18.76 44.73
N ASP A 54 51.71 -18.50 43.61
CA ASP A 54 53.09 -18.91 43.35
C ASP A 54 53.65 -18.16 42.13
N VAL A 55 54.93 -17.84 42.28
CA VAL A 55 55.80 -17.11 41.37
C VAL A 55 56.31 -18.13 40.36
N ASP A 56 56.14 -17.84 39.07
CA ASP A 56 57.11 -18.26 38.05
C ASP A 56 57.32 -17.07 37.11
N ASP A 57 58.56 -16.58 37.16
CA ASP A 57 59.17 -15.59 36.29
C ASP A 57 59.06 -16.03 34.83
N GLU A 58 58.50 -15.21 33.95
CA GLU A 58 59.11 -14.94 32.63
C GLU A 58 58.83 -13.49 32.23
N GLU A 59 59.92 -12.78 31.97
CA GLU A 59 60.01 -11.43 31.43
C GLU A 59 59.31 -11.35 30.07
N GLU A 60 58.49 -10.32 29.82
CA GLU A 60 58.44 -9.70 28.49
C GLU A 60 57.80 -8.31 28.53
N GLU A 61 58.32 -7.47 27.64
CA GLU A 61 58.46 -6.04 27.76
C GLU A 61 57.16 -5.22 27.62
N HIS A 62 57.17 -4.06 28.28
CA HIS A 62 56.29 -2.94 28.00
C HIS A 62 56.32 -2.57 26.51
N HIS A 63 55.21 -2.79 25.80
CA HIS A 63 54.86 -1.99 24.63
C HIS A 63 53.49 -1.34 24.82
N VAL A 64 53.53 -0.06 25.22
CA VAL A 64 52.46 0.88 24.97
C VAL A 64 52.26 0.91 23.45
N ASN A 65 51.13 0.44 22.94
CA ASN A 65 50.70 0.85 21.61
C ASN A 65 49.28 1.38 21.63
N ASN A 66 49.23 2.61 21.14
CA ASN A 66 48.16 3.55 21.14
C ASN A 66 47.02 3.01 20.26
N GLN A 67 45.78 3.12 20.75
CA GLN A 67 44.59 2.88 19.96
C GLN A 67 44.52 3.91 18.82
N GLN A 68 44.74 3.47 17.59
CA GLN A 68 44.14 4.10 16.41
C GLN A 68 43.60 2.97 15.51
N PRO A 69 42.28 2.83 15.34
CA PRO A 69 41.73 2.02 14.25
C PRO A 69 42.31 2.57 12.95
N SER A 70 43.09 1.77 12.24
CA SER A 70 43.87 2.21 11.09
C SER A 70 42.98 2.84 10.03
N GLU A 71 43.35 4.04 9.59
CA GLU A 71 42.71 4.79 8.49
C GLU A 71 42.53 3.93 7.23
N GLN A 72 43.35 2.89 7.06
CA GLN A 72 43.24 1.87 6.01
C GLN A 72 41.97 1.01 6.11
N LYS A 73 41.59 0.53 7.30
CA LYS A 73 40.33 -0.22 7.48
C LYS A 73 39.11 0.68 7.27
N ALA A 74 39.22 1.95 7.64
CA ALA A 74 38.20 2.93 7.32
C ALA A 74 38.12 3.16 5.81
N PHE A 75 39.25 3.39 5.13
CA PHE A 75 39.33 3.58 3.68
C PHE A 75 38.79 2.39 2.88
N ASP A 76 39.17 1.17 3.23
CA ASP A 76 38.68 -0.06 2.59
C ASP A 76 37.16 -0.23 2.85
N SER A 77 36.69 0.05 4.08
CA SER A 77 35.26 0.07 4.40
C SER A 77 34.48 1.16 3.65
N TYR A 78 35.07 2.32 3.40
CA TYR A 78 34.48 3.40 2.61
C TYR A 78 34.43 3.02 1.13
N GLN A 79 35.47 2.36 0.61
CA GLN A 79 35.56 1.95 -0.79
C GLN A 79 34.60 0.78 -1.08
N ASP A 80 34.46 -0.18 -0.17
CA ASP A 80 33.46 -1.25 -0.25
C ASP A 80 32.03 -0.72 -0.17
N ALA A 81 31.76 0.24 0.74
CA ALA A 81 30.45 0.89 0.81
C ALA A 81 30.12 1.68 -0.46
N LEU A 82 31.11 2.34 -1.09
CA LEU A 82 30.94 3.06 -2.36
C LEU A 82 30.66 2.09 -3.52
N ASN A 83 31.29 0.92 -3.51
CA ASN A 83 31.07 -0.14 -4.50
C ASN A 83 29.66 -0.74 -4.37
N ASP A 84 29.17 -0.94 -3.14
CA ASP A 84 27.79 -1.37 -2.85
C ASP A 84 26.76 -0.31 -3.25
N GLU A 85 27.09 0.96 -2.99
CA GLU A 85 26.58 2.19 -3.61
C GLU A 85 26.18 2.02 -5.09
N GLN A 86 27.24 1.96 -5.89
CA GLN A 86 27.18 1.90 -7.35
C GLN A 86 26.47 0.65 -7.86
N LEU A 87 26.62 -0.49 -7.17
CA LEU A 87 25.95 -1.72 -7.52
C LEU A 87 24.43 -1.60 -7.34
N LYS A 88 23.96 -0.98 -6.25
CA LYS A 88 22.53 -0.70 -6.02
C LYS A 88 21.98 0.27 -7.07
N GLU A 89 22.71 1.32 -7.41
CA GLU A 89 22.31 2.25 -8.47
C GLU A 89 22.15 1.54 -9.83
N LYS A 90 23.12 0.69 -10.19
CA LYS A 90 23.06 -0.09 -11.43
C LYS A 90 21.88 -1.07 -11.44
N ALA A 91 21.63 -1.74 -10.33
CA ALA A 91 20.47 -2.63 -10.20
C ALA A 91 19.15 -1.84 -10.29
N LEU A 92 19.05 -0.66 -9.67
CA LEU A 92 17.87 0.19 -9.80
C LEU A 92 17.65 0.67 -11.24
N ALA A 93 18.73 1.00 -11.96
CA ALA A 93 18.65 1.33 -13.39
C ALA A 93 18.11 0.16 -14.21
N GLN A 94 18.61 -1.06 -13.98
CA GLN A 94 18.10 -2.28 -14.63
C GLN A 94 16.62 -2.55 -14.32
N ALA A 95 16.20 -2.36 -13.07
CA ALA A 95 14.80 -2.49 -12.68
C ALA A 95 13.93 -1.46 -13.41
N ASN A 96 14.41 -0.22 -13.52
CA ASN A 96 13.69 0.84 -14.22
C ASN A 96 13.57 0.54 -15.72
N ASP A 97 14.61 0.02 -16.36
CA ASP A 97 14.59 -0.41 -17.76
C ASP A 97 13.56 -1.52 -17.98
N ALA A 98 13.55 -2.54 -17.12
CA ALA A 98 12.54 -3.60 -17.17
C ALA A 98 11.12 -3.03 -17.01
N LYS A 99 10.88 -2.16 -16.02
CA LYS A 99 9.58 -1.48 -15.86
C LYS A 99 9.18 -0.69 -17.11
N MET A 100 10.12 0.03 -17.73
CA MET A 100 9.87 0.83 -18.93
C MET A 100 9.53 -0.04 -20.14
N GLU A 101 10.22 -1.16 -20.34
CA GLU A 101 9.85 -2.12 -21.39
C GLU A 101 8.48 -2.76 -21.11
N GLY A 102 8.17 -3.07 -19.84
CA GLY A 102 6.84 -3.51 -19.42
C GLY A 102 5.74 -2.49 -19.77
N ASN A 103 6.00 -1.19 -19.56
CA ASN A 103 5.06 -0.12 -19.94
C ASN A 103 4.83 -0.07 -21.46
N LYS A 104 5.89 -0.26 -22.25
CA LYS A 104 5.83 -0.29 -23.71
C LYS A 104 5.03 -1.50 -24.21
N LEU A 105 5.31 -2.69 -23.68
CA LEU A 105 4.56 -3.92 -23.98
C LEU A 105 3.09 -3.77 -23.61
N PHE A 106 2.78 -3.17 -22.46
CA PHE A 106 1.41 -2.85 -22.06
C PHE A 106 0.72 -1.93 -23.08
N GLY A 107 1.40 -0.87 -23.55
CA GLY A 107 0.90 0.01 -24.59
C GLY A 107 0.59 -0.70 -25.91
N ASN A 108 1.35 -1.76 -26.21
CA ASN A 108 1.15 -2.62 -27.39
C ASN A 108 0.08 -3.71 -27.18
N GLY A 109 -0.52 -3.82 -26.00
CA GLY A 109 -1.48 -4.88 -25.65
C GLY A 109 -0.85 -6.24 -25.33
N GLN A 110 0.48 -6.32 -25.25
CA GLN A 110 1.24 -7.53 -24.91
C GLN A 110 1.31 -7.68 -23.38
N PHE A 111 0.16 -8.02 -22.78
CA PHE A 111 -0.02 -7.96 -21.33
C PHE A 111 0.78 -9.02 -20.57
N GLU A 112 0.94 -10.23 -21.12
CA GLU A 112 1.68 -11.31 -20.45
C GLU A 112 3.19 -11.01 -20.43
N GLU A 113 3.73 -10.52 -21.55
CA GLU A 113 5.12 -10.07 -21.64
C GLU A 113 5.37 -8.86 -20.74
N ALA A 114 4.42 -7.93 -20.65
CA ALA A 114 4.49 -6.82 -19.72
C ALA A 114 4.55 -7.30 -18.25
N LEU A 115 3.74 -8.30 -17.88
CA LEU A 115 3.76 -8.89 -16.54
C LEU A 115 5.13 -9.48 -16.18
N LEU A 116 5.79 -10.17 -17.12
CA LEU A 116 7.14 -10.69 -16.94
C LEU A 116 8.17 -9.58 -16.70
N GLN A 117 8.09 -8.48 -17.45
CA GLN A 117 9.00 -7.35 -17.25
C GLN A 117 8.81 -6.66 -15.89
N TYR A 118 7.57 -6.50 -15.44
CA TYR A 118 7.32 -5.97 -14.10
C TYR A 118 7.76 -6.94 -12.99
N GLU A 119 7.65 -8.25 -13.21
CA GLU A 119 8.18 -9.27 -12.28
C GLU A 119 9.70 -9.13 -12.12
N ILE A 120 10.43 -9.00 -13.23
CA ILE A 120 11.89 -8.79 -13.21
C ILE A 120 12.22 -7.53 -12.40
N ALA A 121 11.52 -6.42 -12.65
CA ALA A 121 11.72 -5.17 -11.91
C ALA A 121 11.46 -5.33 -10.40
N LEU A 122 10.45 -6.10 -10.01
CA LEU A 122 10.13 -6.41 -8.61
C LEU A 122 11.20 -7.29 -7.96
N GLN A 123 11.71 -8.30 -8.66
CA GLN A 123 12.74 -9.20 -8.15
C GLN A 123 14.06 -8.46 -7.88
N ILE A 124 14.47 -7.58 -8.79
CA ILE A 124 15.68 -6.76 -8.62
C ILE A 124 15.55 -5.83 -7.39
N THR A 125 14.35 -5.34 -7.12
CA THR A 125 14.09 -4.38 -6.03
C THR A 125 13.55 -5.00 -4.75
N ALA A 126 13.45 -6.33 -4.67
CA ALA A 126 12.82 -7.04 -3.54
C ALA A 126 13.50 -6.73 -2.20
N GLU A 127 14.84 -6.75 -2.21
CA GLU A 127 15.71 -6.54 -1.05
C GLU A 127 16.18 -5.09 -0.90
N MET A 128 15.58 -4.15 -1.62
CA MET A 128 15.93 -2.72 -1.56
C MET A 128 14.92 -1.95 -0.71
N PRO A 129 15.23 -1.58 0.55
CA PRO A 129 14.30 -0.86 1.42
C PRO A 129 13.89 0.50 0.86
N THR A 130 14.77 1.15 0.10
CA THR A 130 14.52 2.46 -0.54
C THR A 130 13.58 2.37 -1.74
N ALA A 131 13.31 1.17 -2.28
CA ALA A 131 12.52 0.97 -3.50
C ALA A 131 11.04 0.66 -3.25
N VAL A 132 10.50 0.95 -2.05
CA VAL A 132 9.08 0.68 -1.69
C VAL A 132 8.12 1.34 -2.67
N GLU A 133 8.31 2.62 -2.98
CA GLU A 133 7.49 3.35 -3.95
C GLU A 133 7.58 2.77 -5.36
N PHE A 134 8.79 2.39 -5.78
CA PHE A 134 9.02 1.75 -7.07
C PHE A 134 8.25 0.42 -7.18
N ARG A 135 8.31 -0.42 -6.14
CA ARG A 135 7.58 -1.69 -6.07
C ARG A 135 6.06 -1.48 -6.08
N SER A 136 5.57 -0.46 -5.37
CA SER A 136 4.15 -0.08 -5.41
C SER A 136 3.70 0.26 -6.84
N VAL A 137 4.50 1.03 -7.57
CA VAL A 137 4.25 1.36 -8.98
C VAL A 137 4.22 0.10 -9.85
N CYS A 138 5.19 -0.81 -9.71
CA CYS A 138 5.22 -2.05 -10.48
C CYS A 138 4.00 -2.95 -10.21
N HIS A 139 3.60 -3.13 -8.95
CA HIS A 139 2.39 -3.88 -8.62
C HIS A 139 1.13 -3.25 -9.24
N SER A 140 1.00 -1.92 -9.18
CA SER A 140 -0.14 -1.24 -9.81
C SER A 140 -0.14 -1.37 -11.34
N ASN A 141 1.03 -1.42 -11.98
CA ASN A 141 1.14 -1.66 -13.42
C ASN A 141 0.78 -3.11 -13.79
N ARG A 142 1.19 -4.10 -12.99
CA ARG A 142 0.72 -5.49 -13.14
C ARG A 142 -0.80 -5.59 -12.98
N ALA A 143 -1.36 -4.88 -12.01
CA ALA A 143 -2.81 -4.79 -11.85
C ALA A 143 -3.50 -4.21 -13.09
N ALA A 144 -2.88 -3.24 -13.76
CA ALA A 144 -3.41 -2.71 -15.03
C ALA A 144 -3.44 -3.78 -16.13
N CYS A 145 -2.41 -4.62 -16.23
CA CYS A 145 -2.39 -5.76 -17.16
C CYS A 145 -3.57 -6.71 -16.89
N PHE A 146 -3.72 -7.15 -15.63
CA PHE A 146 -4.81 -8.06 -15.25
C PHE A 146 -6.19 -7.46 -15.48
N LEU A 147 -6.36 -6.16 -15.22
CA LEU A 147 -7.62 -5.45 -15.46
C LEU A 147 -7.96 -5.45 -16.96
N LYS A 148 -6.98 -5.23 -17.83
CA LYS A 148 -7.17 -5.29 -19.29
C LYS A 148 -7.49 -6.69 -19.80
N GLN A 149 -7.01 -7.72 -19.11
CA GLN A 149 -7.34 -9.13 -19.38
C GLN A 149 -8.68 -9.56 -18.78
N GLY A 150 -9.35 -8.72 -17.98
CA GLY A 150 -10.59 -9.08 -17.28
C GLY A 150 -10.38 -10.01 -16.06
N LYS A 151 -9.14 -10.18 -15.58
CA LYS A 151 -8.80 -10.97 -14.40
C LYS A 151 -8.92 -10.07 -13.15
N TYR A 152 -10.16 -9.86 -12.70
CA TYR A 152 -10.46 -8.85 -11.67
C TYR A 152 -9.94 -9.22 -10.27
N GLU A 153 -9.96 -10.49 -9.89
CA GLU A 153 -9.43 -10.98 -8.62
C GLU A 153 -7.92 -10.76 -8.54
N ASP A 154 -7.19 -11.04 -9.62
CA ASP A 154 -5.74 -10.80 -9.67
C ASP A 154 -5.41 -9.30 -9.73
N THR A 155 -6.28 -8.49 -10.35
CA THR A 155 -6.20 -7.03 -10.28
C THR A 155 -6.30 -6.55 -8.83
N ILE A 156 -7.26 -7.07 -8.05
CA ILE A 156 -7.43 -6.71 -6.64
C ILE A 156 -6.20 -7.12 -5.83
N LYS A 157 -5.68 -8.34 -6.03
CA LYS A 157 -4.47 -8.81 -5.32
C LYS A 157 -3.27 -7.90 -5.57
N GLU A 158 -2.98 -7.57 -6.83
CA GLU A 158 -1.84 -6.70 -7.16
C GLU A 158 -2.06 -5.25 -6.71
N CYS A 159 -3.28 -4.71 -6.79
CA CYS A 159 -3.57 -3.40 -6.23
C CYS A 159 -3.41 -3.36 -4.70
N THR A 160 -3.84 -4.40 -4.00
CA THR A 160 -3.66 -4.49 -2.54
C THR A 160 -2.17 -4.51 -2.19
N LYS A 161 -1.33 -5.30 -2.87
CA LYS A 161 0.12 -5.24 -2.68
C LYS A 161 0.70 -3.84 -2.93
N ALA A 162 0.21 -3.14 -3.97
CA ALA A 162 0.63 -1.77 -4.24
C ALA A 162 0.24 -0.81 -3.10
N LEU A 163 -0.96 -0.97 -2.54
CA LEU A 163 -1.50 -0.12 -1.47
C LEU A 163 -0.93 -0.46 -0.09
N ASP A 164 -0.51 -1.70 0.15
CA ASP A 164 0.23 -2.09 1.35
C ASP A 164 1.60 -1.40 1.39
N LEU A 165 2.20 -1.14 0.22
CA LEU A 165 3.47 -0.41 0.07
C LEU A 165 3.27 1.12 0.07
N ASN A 166 2.26 1.62 -0.66
CA ASN A 166 1.88 3.03 -0.68
C ASN A 166 0.35 3.19 -0.60
N PRO A 167 -0.20 3.42 0.60
CA PRO A 167 -1.64 3.55 0.82
C PRO A 167 -2.30 4.74 0.11
N SER A 168 -1.50 5.73 -0.31
CA SER A 168 -1.98 6.94 -0.99
C SER A 168 -1.96 6.83 -2.51
N TYR A 169 -1.59 5.66 -3.06
CA TYR A 169 -1.40 5.53 -4.49
C TYR A 169 -2.74 5.47 -5.26
N ILE A 170 -3.19 6.65 -5.69
CA ILE A 170 -4.50 6.86 -6.33
C ILE A 170 -4.76 5.92 -7.52
N LYS A 171 -3.76 5.64 -8.37
CA LYS A 171 -3.94 4.72 -9.51
C LYS A 171 -4.28 3.31 -9.08
N ALA A 172 -3.71 2.82 -7.97
CA ALA A 172 -4.04 1.50 -7.43
C ALA A 172 -5.46 1.49 -6.82
N LEU A 173 -5.87 2.56 -6.10
CA LEU A 173 -7.24 2.70 -5.59
C LEU A 173 -8.28 2.70 -6.73
N VAL A 174 -8.03 3.46 -7.80
CA VAL A 174 -8.92 3.52 -8.97
C VAL A 174 -9.08 2.13 -9.60
N ARG A 175 -7.96 1.43 -9.86
CA ARG A 175 -7.97 0.11 -10.50
C ARG A 175 -8.63 -0.95 -9.62
N ARG A 176 -8.39 -0.93 -8.30
CA ARG A 176 -9.01 -1.85 -7.36
C ARG A 176 -10.51 -1.62 -7.25
N GLY A 177 -10.93 -0.36 -7.18
CA GLY A 177 -12.34 0.02 -7.20
C GLY A 177 -13.06 -0.41 -8.48
N GLU A 178 -12.42 -0.26 -9.64
CA GLU A 178 -12.96 -0.75 -10.92
C GLU A 178 -13.09 -2.29 -10.93
N ALA A 179 -12.08 -3.01 -10.44
CA ALA A 179 -12.13 -4.46 -10.34
C ALA A 179 -13.22 -4.94 -9.37
N HIS A 180 -13.37 -4.30 -8.22
CA HIS A 180 -14.46 -4.58 -7.27
C HIS A 180 -15.83 -4.34 -7.91
N GLU A 181 -16.00 -3.24 -8.63
CA GLU A 181 -17.24 -2.97 -9.35
C GLU A 181 -17.57 -4.06 -10.37
N LYS A 182 -16.57 -4.54 -11.13
CA LYS A 182 -16.75 -5.61 -12.12
C LYS A 182 -17.16 -6.94 -11.48
N LEU A 183 -16.73 -7.19 -10.24
CA LEU A 183 -17.16 -8.32 -9.42
C LEU A 183 -18.45 -8.03 -8.64
N GLN A 184 -19.09 -6.88 -8.86
CA GLN A 184 -20.26 -6.40 -8.12
C GLN A 184 -20.04 -6.23 -6.62
N ASN A 185 -18.79 -6.11 -6.17
CA ASN A 185 -18.40 -5.80 -4.79
C ASN A 185 -18.48 -4.28 -4.58
N PHE A 186 -19.71 -3.77 -4.60
CA PHE A 186 -19.97 -2.33 -4.68
C PHE A 186 -19.54 -1.58 -3.42
N GLU A 187 -19.71 -2.18 -2.24
CA GLU A 187 -19.28 -1.58 -0.98
C GLU A 187 -17.76 -1.34 -0.94
N GLU A 188 -16.98 -2.33 -1.37
CA GLU A 188 -15.52 -2.24 -1.44
C GLU A 188 -15.08 -1.22 -2.50
N ALA A 189 -15.73 -1.19 -3.66
CA ALA A 189 -15.47 -0.19 -4.70
C ALA A 189 -15.74 1.24 -4.19
N ILE A 190 -16.84 1.46 -3.46
CA ILE A 190 -17.17 2.75 -2.84
C ILE A 190 -16.12 3.12 -1.78
N ALA A 191 -15.63 2.15 -0.98
CA ALA A 191 -14.61 2.41 0.01
C ALA A 191 -13.29 2.92 -0.63
N ASP A 192 -12.86 2.30 -1.72
CA ASP A 192 -11.69 2.76 -2.48
C ASP A 192 -11.88 4.17 -3.05
N MET A 193 -13.06 4.49 -3.58
CA MET A 193 -13.35 5.85 -4.07
C MET A 193 -13.39 6.88 -2.95
N LYS A 194 -13.94 6.53 -1.78
CA LYS A 194 -13.94 7.41 -0.60
C LYS A 194 -12.51 7.69 -0.14
N LYS A 195 -11.62 6.69 -0.19
CA LYS A 195 -10.20 6.87 0.11
C LYS A 195 -9.53 7.85 -0.84
N ILE A 196 -9.88 7.83 -2.13
CA ILE A 196 -9.41 8.84 -3.10
C ILE A 196 -9.85 10.25 -2.67
N LEU A 197 -11.11 10.41 -2.23
CA LEU A 197 -11.64 11.71 -1.79
C LEU A 197 -11.03 12.22 -0.47
N GLU A 198 -10.45 11.35 0.36
CA GLU A 198 -9.66 11.77 1.52
C GLU A 198 -8.36 12.48 1.09
N PHE A 199 -7.77 12.10 -0.04
CA PHE A 199 -6.54 12.68 -0.57
C PHE A 199 -6.81 13.84 -1.55
N ASP A 200 -7.82 13.70 -2.39
CA ASP A 200 -8.27 14.69 -3.36
C ASP A 200 -9.80 14.84 -3.28
N PRO A 201 -10.31 15.74 -2.42
CA PRO A 201 -11.74 15.98 -2.26
C PRO A 201 -12.43 16.47 -3.54
N SER A 202 -11.66 16.99 -4.50
CA SER A 202 -12.18 17.53 -5.77
C SER A 202 -12.21 16.49 -6.91
N ASN A 203 -11.90 15.22 -6.60
CA ASN A 203 -11.84 14.16 -7.60
C ASN A 203 -13.23 13.84 -8.18
N ASN A 204 -13.56 14.47 -9.30
CA ASN A 204 -14.86 14.32 -9.96
C ASN A 204 -15.19 12.88 -10.36
N GLN A 205 -14.18 12.07 -10.68
CA GLN A 205 -14.38 10.67 -11.05
C GLN A 205 -14.85 9.86 -9.84
N ALA A 206 -14.17 9.98 -8.69
CA ALA A 206 -14.54 9.28 -7.47
C ALA A 206 -15.95 9.65 -7.00
N VAL A 207 -16.30 10.96 -7.00
CA VAL A 207 -17.67 11.42 -6.65
C VAL A 207 -18.73 10.80 -7.56
N LYS A 208 -18.52 10.79 -8.88
CA LYS A 208 -19.46 10.20 -9.85
C LYS A 208 -19.60 8.70 -9.65
N THR A 209 -18.50 7.99 -9.41
CA THR A 209 -18.50 6.55 -9.16
C THR A 209 -19.29 6.22 -7.89
N ILE A 210 -19.03 6.91 -6.77
CA ILE A 210 -19.77 6.70 -5.51
C ILE A 210 -21.28 6.87 -5.73
N ARG A 211 -21.69 8.00 -6.32
CA ARG A 211 -23.11 8.29 -6.57
C ARG A 211 -23.79 7.22 -7.43
N ARG A 212 -23.06 6.62 -8.38
CA ARG A 212 -23.58 5.54 -9.24
C ARG A 212 -23.66 4.21 -8.51
N LEU A 213 -22.67 3.88 -7.67
CA LEU A 213 -22.57 2.58 -7.01
C LEU A 213 -23.43 2.49 -5.73
N GLU A 214 -23.70 3.60 -5.05
CA GLU A 214 -24.54 3.63 -3.83
C GLU A 214 -25.90 2.93 -3.96
N PRO A 215 -26.74 3.22 -4.98
CA PRO A 215 -28.00 2.52 -5.14
C PRO A 215 -27.82 1.02 -5.44
N LEU A 216 -26.76 0.65 -6.19
CA LEU A 216 -26.47 -0.75 -6.53
C LEU A 216 -26.02 -1.54 -5.30
N ALA A 217 -25.21 -0.94 -4.43
CA ALA A 217 -24.83 -1.52 -3.14
C ALA A 217 -26.06 -1.72 -2.24
N ALA A 218 -26.92 -0.71 -2.15
CA ALA A 218 -28.15 -0.80 -1.36
C ALA A 218 -29.08 -1.92 -1.86
N GLU A 219 -29.26 -2.04 -3.18
CA GLU A 219 -30.05 -3.09 -3.79
C GLU A 219 -29.44 -4.49 -3.54
N LYS A 220 -28.13 -4.65 -3.76
CA LYS A 220 -27.42 -5.92 -3.50
C LYS A 220 -27.55 -6.34 -2.04
N ARG A 221 -27.42 -5.39 -1.11
CA ARG A 221 -27.57 -5.63 0.32
C ARG A 221 -28.98 -6.03 0.73
N GLU A 222 -30.02 -5.36 0.21
CA GLU A 222 -31.41 -5.76 0.47
C GLU A 222 -31.71 -7.15 -0.11
N LYS A 223 -31.27 -7.46 -1.34
CA LYS A 223 -31.40 -8.80 -1.91
C LYS A 223 -30.72 -9.88 -1.07
N LEU A 224 -29.48 -9.65 -0.65
CA LEU A 224 -28.74 -10.58 0.21
C LEU A 224 -29.46 -10.79 1.54
N LYS A 225 -29.99 -9.71 2.14
CA LYS A 225 -30.77 -9.76 3.37
C LYS A 225 -32.06 -10.57 3.20
N GLU A 226 -32.81 -10.38 2.12
CA GLU A 226 -34.01 -11.16 1.81
C GLU A 226 -33.68 -12.66 1.65
N GLU A 227 -32.63 -12.99 0.90
CA GLU A 227 -32.16 -14.37 0.71
C GLU A 227 -31.73 -15.01 2.02
N MET A 228 -30.98 -14.29 2.85
CA MET A 228 -30.56 -14.76 4.17
C MET A 228 -31.75 -14.99 5.10
N MET A 229 -32.71 -14.07 5.12
CA MET A 229 -33.93 -14.23 5.91
C MET A 229 -34.77 -15.42 5.44
N ALA A 230 -34.87 -15.65 4.12
CA ALA A 230 -35.55 -16.81 3.57
C ALA A 230 -34.87 -18.13 4.00
N LYS A 231 -33.53 -18.22 3.92
CA LYS A 231 -32.77 -19.40 4.37
C LYS A 231 -32.90 -19.64 5.88
N LEU A 232 -32.87 -18.58 6.68
CA LEU A 232 -33.10 -18.67 8.13
C LEU A 232 -34.51 -19.15 8.45
N LYS A 233 -35.51 -18.67 7.70
CA LYS A 233 -36.90 -19.10 7.81
C LYS A 233 -37.06 -20.59 7.50
N GLU A 234 -36.46 -21.04 6.39
CA GLU A 234 -36.46 -22.45 5.98
C GLU A 234 -35.79 -23.34 7.05
N LEU A 235 -34.63 -22.93 7.55
CA LEU A 235 -33.92 -23.64 8.61
C LEU A 235 -34.77 -23.73 9.89
N GLY A 236 -35.38 -22.61 10.30
CA GLY A 236 -36.28 -22.57 11.46
C GLY A 236 -37.48 -23.50 11.29
N ASN A 237 -38.10 -23.51 10.11
CA ASN A 237 -39.23 -24.37 9.79
C ASN A 237 -38.85 -25.85 9.69
N SER A 238 -37.64 -26.19 9.26
CA SER A 238 -37.15 -27.57 9.25
C SER A 238 -37.05 -28.15 10.67
N VAL A 239 -36.65 -27.31 11.65
CA VAL A 239 -36.57 -27.71 13.06
C VAL A 239 -37.96 -27.74 13.70
N LEU A 240 -38.74 -26.66 13.54
CA LEU A 240 -40.06 -26.51 14.17
C LEU A 240 -41.12 -27.42 13.55
N GLY A 241 -41.00 -27.75 12.26
CA GLY A 241 -41.91 -28.63 11.55
C GLY A 241 -41.98 -30.04 12.16
N LYS A 242 -40.89 -30.53 12.75
CA LYS A 242 -40.86 -31.80 13.52
C LYS A 242 -41.79 -31.79 14.73
N PHE A 243 -42.20 -30.61 15.19
CA PHE A 243 -43.10 -30.38 16.30
C PHE A 243 -44.47 -29.83 15.86
N GLY A 244 -44.77 -29.83 14.55
CA GLY A 244 -46.00 -29.27 14.02
C GLY A 244 -46.11 -27.74 14.16
N MET A 245 -44.97 -27.04 14.20
CA MET A 245 -44.89 -25.58 14.32
C MET A 245 -44.22 -24.95 13.09
N SER A 246 -44.48 -23.67 12.87
CA SER A 246 -43.81 -22.82 11.87
C SER A 246 -43.30 -21.54 12.53
N VAL A 247 -42.21 -20.97 12.02
CA VAL A 247 -41.77 -19.62 12.39
C VAL A 247 -42.82 -18.55 12.08
N ASP A 248 -43.73 -18.82 11.14
CA ASP A 248 -44.87 -17.93 10.84
C ASP A 248 -45.89 -17.85 11.98
N ASN A 249 -45.88 -18.85 12.88
CA ASN A 249 -46.74 -18.87 14.05
C ASN A 249 -46.21 -17.95 15.16
N PHE A 250 -45.00 -17.42 15.04
CA PHE A 250 -44.41 -16.53 16.04
C PHE A 250 -44.52 -15.07 15.59
N LYS A 251 -45.21 -14.25 16.39
CA LYS A 251 -45.25 -12.79 16.19
C LYS A 251 -44.35 -12.09 17.20
N ALA A 252 -43.40 -11.33 16.68
CA ALA A 252 -42.57 -10.42 17.46
C ALA A 252 -43.21 -9.02 17.47
N VAL A 253 -43.52 -8.49 18.65
CA VAL A 253 -44.02 -7.13 18.86
C VAL A 253 -42.93 -6.32 19.55
N LYS A 254 -42.51 -5.20 18.94
CA LYS A 254 -41.53 -4.29 19.53
C LYS A 254 -42.22 -3.31 20.48
N ASP A 255 -41.75 -3.25 21.72
CA ASP A 255 -42.16 -2.20 22.66
C ASP A 255 -41.52 -0.86 22.24
N PRO A 256 -42.32 0.18 21.94
CA PRO A 256 -41.79 1.47 21.48
C PRO A 256 -41.04 2.25 22.56
N ASN A 257 -41.26 1.96 23.85
CA ASN A 257 -40.64 2.68 24.97
C ASN A 257 -39.30 2.07 25.38
N THR A 258 -39.20 0.74 25.33
CA THR A 258 -38.00 0.01 25.78
C THR A 258 -37.16 -0.50 24.61
N GLY A 259 -37.71 -0.57 23.40
CA GLY A 259 -37.09 -1.18 22.24
C GLY A 259 -37.01 -2.72 22.30
N SER A 260 -37.49 -3.33 23.38
CA SER A 260 -37.50 -4.79 23.57
C SER A 260 -38.53 -5.46 22.67
N TYR A 261 -38.32 -6.75 22.37
CA TYR A 261 -39.25 -7.54 21.56
C TYR A 261 -39.93 -8.60 22.42
N SER A 262 -41.27 -8.61 22.41
CA SER A 262 -42.08 -9.70 22.95
C SER A 262 -42.43 -10.67 21.83
N ILE A 263 -42.11 -11.94 21.98
CA ILE A 263 -42.42 -12.99 21.00
C ILE A 263 -43.59 -13.82 21.55
N SER A 264 -44.67 -13.90 20.79
CA SER A 264 -45.86 -14.69 21.12
C SER A 264 -46.13 -15.73 20.03
N PHE A 265 -46.56 -16.92 20.45
CA PHE A 265 -46.99 -17.98 19.52
C PHE A 265 -48.50 -17.88 19.29
N GLN A 266 -48.91 -17.89 18.03
CA GLN A 266 -50.29 -17.89 17.57
C GLN A 266 -50.53 -19.16 16.75
N ARG A 267 -51.54 -19.93 17.16
CA ARG A 267 -51.84 -21.25 16.60
C ARG A 267 -52.97 -21.17 15.58
#